data_AF-A0A183JHU7-F1
#
_entry.id   AF-A0A183JHU7-F1
#
_cell.length_a   1.000
_cell.length_b   1.000
_cell.length_c   1.000
_cell.angle_alpha   90.00
_cell.angle_beta   90.00
_cell.angle_gamma   90.00
#
_symmetry.space_group_name_H-M   'P 1'
#
loop_
_entity.id
_entity.type
_entity.pdbx_description
1 polymer ?
#
loop_
_entity_poly.entity_id
_entity_poly.type
_entity_poly.pdbx_seq_one_letter_code
_entity_poly.pdbx_strand_id
1 'polypeptide(L)' 'MLLYADHEEENAKHTQGDALMLFKEVRKALIGWESHELRIIKASFKTEEKGITVNIIQCYAPTNDSNDDDKDQI' A
#
# COMPACT_ATOMS: atom_id res chain seq x y z
N MET A 1 -6.44 12.14 -1.76
CA MET A 1 -6.30 10.98 -0.89
C MET A 1 -5.32 10.07 -1.57
N LEU A 2 -4.21 9.94 -0.89
CA LEU A 2 -3.11 9.05 -1.19
C LEU A 2 -3.09 8.07 -0.01
N LEU A 3 -3.06 6.77 -0.29
CA LEU A 3 -2.81 5.76 0.72
C LEU A 3 -1.33 5.46 0.67
N TYR A 4 -0.65 5.45 1.81
CA TYR A 4 0.80 5.36 1.89
C TYR A 4 1.19 4.26 2.86
N ALA A 5 2.19 3.46 2.49
CA ALA A 5 2.88 2.58 3.42
C ALA A 5 4.08 3.35 3.99
N ASP A 6 4.02 3.70 5.28
CA ASP A 6 5.09 4.43 5.97
C ASP A 6 6.26 3.52 6.36
N HIS A 7 7.46 4.10 6.41
CA HIS A 7 8.71 3.50 6.92
C HIS A 7 8.96 3.98 8.34
N GLU A 8 9.12 3.07 9.32
CA GLU A 8 9.35 3.39 10.74
C GLU A 8 10.82 3.72 11.08
N GLU A 9 11.63 4.16 10.11
CA GLU A 9 13.03 4.49 10.39
C GLU A 9 13.20 6.01 10.50
N GLU A 10 13.23 6.49 11.75
CA GLU A 10 13.27 7.90 12.20
C GLU A 10 14.38 8.76 11.54
N ASN A 11 15.33 8.15 10.81
CA ASN A 11 16.47 8.84 10.18
C ASN A 11 16.79 8.41 8.73
N ALA A 12 15.96 7.59 8.08
CA ALA A 12 16.21 7.20 6.70
C ALA A 12 15.61 8.21 5.72
N LYS A 13 16.36 8.59 4.67
CA LYS A 13 15.83 9.40 3.57
C LYS A 13 14.58 8.69 3.02
N HIS A 14 13.41 9.35 3.06
CA HIS A 14 12.12 8.85 2.54
C HIS A 14 12.16 8.56 1.04
N THR A 15 12.83 7.46 0.65
CA THR A 15 13.14 7.17 -0.75
C THR A 15 12.24 6.07 -1.31
N GLN A 16 11.47 5.37 -0.47
CA GLN A 16 10.94 4.05 -0.82
C GLN A 16 9.57 3.69 -0.23
N GLY A 17 8.69 4.68 0.00
CA GLY A 17 7.30 4.34 0.34
C GLY A 17 6.43 4.26 -0.90
N ASP A 18 5.69 3.17 -1.02
CA ASP A 18 4.67 3.00 -2.05
C ASP A 18 3.42 3.81 -1.72
N ALA A 19 2.77 4.31 -2.78
CA ALA A 19 1.59 5.13 -2.64
C ALA A 19 0.51 4.77 -3.66
N LEU A 20 -0.72 4.56 -3.17
CA LEU A 20 -1.90 4.38 -4.02
C LEU A 20 -2.67 5.70 -4.14
N MET A 21 -2.68 6.27 -5.35
CA MET A 21 -3.42 7.50 -5.62
C MET A 21 -4.85 7.20 -6.08
N LEU A 22 -5.83 7.75 -5.37
CA LEU A 22 -7.24 7.55 -5.69
C LEU A 22 -7.86 8.75 -6.40
N PHE A 23 -8.52 8.48 -7.53
CA PHE A 23 -9.40 9.44 -8.20
C PHE A 23 -10.56 9.87 -7.31
N LYS A 24 -11.09 11.08 -7.55
CA LYS A 24 -12.12 11.71 -6.69
C LYS A 24 -13.36 10.82 -6.49
N GLU A 25 -13.78 10.10 -7.52
CA GLU A 25 -14.95 9.22 -7.48
C GLU A 25 -14.67 7.94 -6.68
N VAL A 26 -13.51 7.33 -6.91
CA VAL A 26 -13.06 6.11 -6.21
C VAL A 26 -12.89 6.33 -4.70
N ARG A 27 -12.56 7.55 -4.27
CA ARG A 27 -12.50 7.89 -2.84
C ARG A 27 -13.83 7.70 -2.12
N LYS A 28 -14.96 7.94 -2.79
CA LYS A 28 -16.30 7.76 -2.21
C LYS A 28 -16.67 6.28 -2.03
N ALA A 29 -16.03 5.43 -2.82
CA ALA A 29 -16.21 3.99 -2.79
C ALA A 29 -15.28 3.30 -1.78
N LEU A 30 -14.25 3.96 -1.26
CA LEU A 30 -13.33 3.34 -0.30
C LEU A 30 -14.06 3.00 1.01
N ILE A 31 -13.99 1.73 1.40
CA ILE A 31 -14.53 1.20 2.66
C ILE A 31 -13.46 1.28 3.76
N GLY A 32 -12.21 0.96 3.41
CA GLY A 32 -11.09 0.94 4.32
C GLY A 32 -9.81 0.51 3.61
N TRP A 33 -8.68 0.75 4.26
CA TRP A 33 -7.38 0.29 3.78
C TRP A 33 -6.49 -0.06 4.95
N GLU A 34 -5.55 -0.96 4.69
CA GLU A 34 -4.50 -1.37 5.60
C GLU A 34 -3.18 -1.39 4.81
N SER A 35 -2.10 -0.99 5.45
CA SER A 35 -0.75 -1.29 4.99
C SER A 35 -0.18 -2.39 5.86
N HIS A 36 0.54 -3.31 5.23
CA HIS A 36 1.30 -4.36 5.89
C HIS A 36 2.74 -4.32 5.35
N GLU A 37 3.71 -4.46 6.25
CA GLU A 37 5.12 -4.69 5.91
C GLU A 37 5.67 -3.74 4.84
N LEU A 38 5.68 -2.43 5.11
CA LEU A 38 6.35 -1.34 4.34
C LEU A 38 6.04 -1.21 2.82
N ARG A 39 5.50 -2.23 2.18
CA ARG A 39 5.47 -2.47 0.72
C ARG A 39 4.13 -3.00 0.25
N ILE A 40 3.23 -3.36 1.17
CA ILE A 40 1.90 -3.86 0.83
C ILE A 40 0.84 -2.85 1.27
N ILE A 41 0.04 -2.40 0.30
CA ILE A 41 -1.17 -1.62 0.55
C ILE A 41 -2.36 -2.46 0.08
N LYS A 42 -3.29 -2.73 0.99
CA LYS A 42 -4.57 -3.36 0.68
C LYS A 42 -5.69 -2.35 0.91
N ALA A 43 -6.47 -2.09 -0.13
CA ALA A 43 -7.60 -1.17 -0.09
C ALA A 43 -8.87 -1.86 -0.56
N SER A 44 -9.94 -1.68 0.20
CA SER A 44 -11.26 -2.27 -0.06
C SER A 44 -12.23 -1.19 -0.57
N PHE A 45 -12.92 -1.46 -1.68
CA PHE A 45 -13.84 -0.53 -2.31
C PHE A 45 -15.21 -1.17 -2.51
N LYS A 46 -16.26 -0.43 -2.20
CA LYS A 46 -17.63 -0.79 -2.52
C LYS A 46 -17.88 -0.50 -4.01
N THR A 47 -18.44 -1.44 -4.73
CA THR A 47 -18.89 -1.17 -6.11
C THR A 47 -20.30 -0.59 -6.14
N GLU A 48 -20.73 -0.11 -7.30
CA GLU A 48 -22.12 0.32 -7.51
C GLU A 48 -23.10 -0.86 -7.40
N GLU A 49 -22.66 -2.06 -7.79
CA GLU A 49 -23.43 -3.28 -7.57
C GLU A 49 -23.53 -3.60 -6.08
N LYS A 50 -24.77 -3.76 -5.60
CA LYS A 50 -25.05 -3.97 -4.17
C LYS A 50 -24.48 -5.32 -3.71
N GLY A 51 -23.72 -5.29 -2.63
CA GLY A 51 -23.16 -6.48 -2.00
C GLY A 51 -21.80 -6.91 -2.56
N ILE A 52 -21.30 -6.23 -3.61
CA ILE A 52 -19.96 -6.50 -4.15
C ILE A 52 -18.96 -5.51 -3.56
N THR A 53 -17.82 -6.06 -3.16
CA THR A 53 -16.64 -5.34 -2.68
C THR A 53 -15.44 -5.80 -3.48
N VAL A 54 -14.63 -4.85 -3.94
CA VAL A 54 -13.39 -5.09 -4.68
C VAL A 54 -12.22 -4.76 -3.77
N ASN A 55 -11.25 -5.66 -3.70
CA ASN A 55 -10.01 -5.45 -2.97
C ASN A 55 -8.88 -5.22 -3.98
N ILE A 56 -8.10 -4.15 -3.77
CA ILE A 56 -6.87 -3.88 -4.51
C ILE A 56 -5.72 -4.11 -3.56
N ILE A 57 -4.78 -4.96 -3.96
CA ILE A 57 -3.53 -5.21 -3.23
C ILE A 57 -2.39 -4.73 -4.12
N GLN A 58 -1.69 -3.71 -3.67
CA GLN A 58 -0.44 -3.27 -4.26
C GLN A 58 0.70 -3.83 -3.43
N CYS A 59 1.64 -4.52 -4.08
CA CYS A 59 2.82 -5.09 -3.44
C CYS A 59 4.03 -4.82 -4.35
N TYR A 60 5.09 -4.25 -3.79
CA TYR A 60 6.37 -4.11 -4.48
C TYR A 60 7.28 -5.29 -4.13
N ALA A 61 7.68 -6.04 -5.16
CA ALA A 61 8.66 -7.10 -4.99
C ALA A 61 10.07 -6.50 -4.83
N PRO A 62 10.90 -6.96 -3.87
CA PRO A 62 12.28 -6.54 -3.77
C PRO A 62 13.02 -6.77 -5.09
N THR A 63 13.84 -5.81 -5.51
CA THR A 63 14.71 -5.97 -6.68
C THR A 63 15.82 -6.96 -6.33
N ASN A 64 16.26 -7.75 -7.31
CA ASN A 64 17.22 -8.85 -7.14
C ASN A 64 18.63 -8.42 -6.64
N ASP A 65 18.85 -7.11 -6.48
CA ASP A 65 20.04 -6.49 -5.90
C ASP A 65 19.89 -6.22 -4.38
N SER A 66 18.78 -6.62 -3.74
CA SER A 66 18.68 -6.57 -2.28
C SER A 66 19.64 -7.60 -1.69
N ASN A 67 20.69 -7.15 -1.00
CA ASN A 67 21.52 -8.04 -0.20
C ASN A 67 20.61 -8.85 0.75
N ASP A 68 20.92 -10.13 0.98
CA ASP A 68 20.10 -11.01 1.82
C ASP A 68 19.95 -10.48 3.27
N ASP A 69 20.78 -9.52 3.72
CA ASP A 69 20.65 -8.83 5.01
C ASP A 69 19.42 -7.88 5.10
N ASP A 70 18.80 -7.50 3.98
CA ASP A 70 17.56 -6.71 3.95
C ASP A 70 16.30 -7.58 4.16
N LYS A 71 16.46 -8.91 4.31
CA LYS A 71 15.34 -9.82 4.54
C LYS A 71 15.03 -10.05 6.01
N ASP A 72 15.98 -9.72 6.90
CA ASP A 72 15.88 -10.02 8.33
C ASP A 72 15.82 -8.77 9.23
N GLN A 73 15.90 -7.57 8.63
CA GLN A 73 15.45 -6.34 9.30
C GLN A 73 14.01 -6.06 8.90
N ILE A 74 13.11 -6.85 9.49
CA ILE A 74 11.65 -6.81 9.32
C ILE A 74 11.03 -5.89 10.37
#